data_AF-A0AAN6VWF0-F1
#
_entry.id   AF-A0AAN6VWF0-F1
#
_cell.length_a   1.000
_cell.length_b   1.000
_cell.length_c   1.000
_cell.angle_alpha   90.00
_cell.angle_beta   90.00
_cell.angle_gamma   90.00
#
_symmetry.space_group_name_H-M   'P 1'
#
loop_
_entity.id
_entity.type
_entity.pdbx_description
1 polymer ?
#
loop_
_entity_poly.entity_id
_entity_poly.type
_entity_poly.pdbx_seq_one_letter_code
_entity_poly.pdbx_strand_id
1 'polypeptide(L)'
;MSASADTTKSLAQTSKDQIPLTSVEAAALASSTVSDTRNPQAASSDASRGQSAAAAPSAAELASTKITLLGALKHFPDFPIPGIQFIDILPLFQDPVIHTALLRALELQILEFGEHAKPDVVVGLDARGFLFGPSLALRLNASFVPVRKTGKMPGPCVTAAYEKEYGTDFFQMQEGAVKPGQKVLVVDDIIATGGSAAAAGSLVKQLGGELMGYLFILEIPFLNGRSKLDGVQTVTLLETDE
;
A
#
# COMPACT_ATOMS: atom_id res chain seq x y z
N MET A 1 21.38 5.60 -63.33
CA MET A 1 21.81 4.19 -63.42
C MET A 1 21.72 3.64 -62.00
N SER A 2 20.90 2.67 -61.59
CA SER A 2 19.90 1.79 -62.21
C SER A 2 19.13 1.11 -61.06
N ALA A 3 17.80 0.94 -61.21
CA ALA A 3 16.89 -0.12 -60.71
C ALA A 3 16.96 -0.57 -59.21
N SER A 4 15.90 -0.49 -58.39
CA SER A 4 14.54 -1.12 -58.40
C SER A 4 14.46 -2.54 -57.80
N ALA A 5 13.67 -2.69 -56.72
CA ALA A 5 12.76 -3.82 -56.36
C ALA A 5 12.31 -3.63 -54.89
N ASP A 6 11.24 -2.91 -54.59
CA ASP A 6 9.85 -3.38 -54.39
C ASP A 6 9.65 -4.89 -54.14
N THR A 7 9.11 -5.24 -52.97
CA THR A 7 8.26 -6.42 -52.78
C THR A 7 7.31 -6.17 -51.61
N THR A 8 6.13 -5.69 -51.98
CA THR A 8 4.88 -5.77 -51.23
C THR A 8 4.45 -7.23 -51.04
N LYS A 9 4.03 -7.61 -49.83
CA LYS A 9 3.14 -8.77 -49.62
C LYS A 9 2.03 -8.41 -48.65
N SER A 10 0.82 -8.48 -49.20
CA SER A 10 -0.51 -8.40 -48.59
C SER A 10 -1.00 -9.81 -48.20
N LEU A 11 -2.14 -9.84 -47.49
CA LEU A 11 -3.03 -10.96 -47.11
C LEU A 11 -2.72 -11.55 -45.72
N ALA A 12 -3.65 -11.74 -44.78
CA ALA A 12 -5.10 -11.85 -44.89
C ALA A 12 -5.80 -11.46 -43.57
N GLN A 13 -7.02 -10.94 -43.72
CA GLN A 13 -8.07 -10.88 -42.71
C GLN A 13 -8.58 -12.29 -42.39
N THR A 14 -8.89 -12.55 -41.12
CA THR A 14 -9.95 -13.48 -40.75
C THR A 14 -10.76 -12.90 -39.60
N SER A 15 -12.07 -12.92 -39.80
CA SER A 15 -13.15 -12.36 -38.99
C SER A 15 -13.89 -13.51 -38.29
N LYS A 16 -14.64 -13.14 -37.23
CA LYS A 16 -15.68 -13.90 -36.51
C LYS A 16 -15.10 -14.87 -35.46
N ASP A 17 -15.51 -14.85 -34.20
CA ASP A 17 -16.90 -14.89 -33.74
C ASP A 17 -17.25 -13.96 -32.58
N GLN A 18 -18.41 -13.34 -32.74
CA GLN A 18 -19.20 -12.59 -31.77
C GLN A 18 -20.28 -13.56 -31.27
N ILE A 19 -20.42 -13.72 -29.95
CA ILE A 19 -21.60 -14.36 -29.34
C ILE A 19 -22.24 -13.33 -28.41
N PRO A 20 -23.44 -12.79 -28.74
CA PRO A 20 -24.23 -12.02 -27.79
C PRO A 20 -25.43 -12.85 -27.32
N LEU A 21 -25.64 -12.96 -26.01
CA LEU A 21 -26.90 -13.44 -25.41
C LEU A 21 -27.11 -12.68 -24.09
N THR A 22 -27.81 -11.55 -24.16
CA THR A 22 -29.22 -11.35 -23.74
C THR A 22 -29.40 -11.16 -22.24
N SER A 23 -29.64 -9.88 -21.93
CA SER A 23 -30.55 -9.36 -20.90
C SER A 23 -31.71 -10.29 -20.54
N VAL A 24 -31.92 -10.49 -19.24
CA VAL A 24 -33.23 -10.87 -18.69
C VAL A 24 -33.72 -9.72 -17.83
N GLU A 25 -34.89 -9.24 -18.20
CA GLU A 25 -35.64 -8.14 -17.60
C GLU A 25 -36.21 -8.47 -16.22
N ALA A 26 -36.58 -7.37 -15.56
CA ALA A 26 -37.27 -7.26 -14.30
C ALA A 26 -38.59 -8.04 -14.22
N ALA A 27 -38.96 -8.41 -12.99
CA ALA A 27 -40.34 -8.52 -12.57
C ALA A 27 -40.50 -7.91 -11.17
N ALA A 28 -41.25 -6.82 -11.12
CA ALA A 28 -41.85 -6.26 -9.91
C ALA A 28 -43.01 -7.14 -9.43
N LEU A 29 -43.36 -7.08 -8.14
CA LEU A 29 -44.67 -6.61 -7.66
C LEU A 29 -44.89 -6.81 -6.14
N ALA A 30 -45.38 -5.73 -5.55
CA ALA A 30 -46.41 -5.64 -4.50
C ALA A 30 -46.09 -6.01 -3.03
N SER A 31 -45.82 -4.95 -2.26
CA SER A 31 -46.68 -4.44 -1.17
C SER A 31 -47.56 -5.43 -0.40
N SER A 32 -47.31 -5.53 0.91
CA SER A 32 -48.39 -5.59 1.90
C SER A 32 -48.04 -4.77 3.15
N THR A 33 -48.96 -3.86 3.47
CA THR A 33 -49.03 -3.01 4.64
C THR A 33 -49.39 -3.83 5.88
N VAL A 34 -48.70 -3.63 7.00
CA VAL A 34 -49.33 -3.67 8.33
C VAL A 34 -48.70 -2.59 9.21
N SER A 35 -49.56 -1.68 9.64
CA SER A 35 -49.38 -0.69 10.68
C SER A 35 -49.29 -1.35 12.06
N ASP A 36 -48.36 -0.91 12.91
CA ASP A 36 -48.59 -0.96 14.36
C ASP A 36 -47.83 0.15 15.10
N THR A 37 -48.18 0.32 16.37
CA THR A 37 -48.53 1.57 17.03
C THR A 37 -47.44 2.24 17.89
N ARG A 38 -47.56 3.57 17.99
CA ARG A 38 -47.16 4.52 19.06
C ARG A 38 -46.32 4.00 20.25
N ASN A 39 -45.20 4.68 20.56
CA ASN A 39 -45.04 5.53 21.77
C ASN A 39 -43.65 6.24 21.79
N PRO A 40 -43.53 7.57 22.05
CA PRO A 40 -42.24 8.23 22.23
C PRO A 40 -41.89 8.51 23.71
N GLN A 41 -40.60 8.77 23.94
CA GLN A 41 -39.96 9.32 25.16
C GLN A 41 -39.61 8.36 26.31
N ALA A 42 -38.34 7.97 26.33
CA ALA A 42 -37.54 7.93 27.55
C ALA A 42 -36.17 8.55 27.23
N ALA A 43 -35.98 9.79 27.67
CA ALA A 43 -34.68 10.43 27.73
C ALA A 43 -34.10 10.16 29.13
N SER A 44 -32.95 9.50 29.18
CA SER A 44 -32.04 9.61 30.31
C SER A 44 -30.62 9.38 29.82
N SER A 45 -29.87 10.48 29.82
CA SER A 45 -28.44 10.56 29.72
C SER A 45 -27.75 9.66 30.74
N ASP A 46 -26.84 8.80 30.30
CA ASP A 46 -25.64 8.53 31.07
C ASP A 46 -24.46 8.32 30.10
N ALA A 47 -23.67 9.38 29.99
CA ALA A 47 -22.42 9.39 29.25
C ALA A 47 -21.29 9.18 30.26
N SER A 48 -20.73 7.98 30.34
CA SER A 48 -19.28 7.79 30.55
C SER A 48 -18.90 6.30 30.57
N ARG A 49 -17.73 6.03 29.98
CA ARG A 49 -16.93 4.78 30.07
C ARG A 49 -17.36 3.60 29.22
N GLY A 50 -17.32 3.79 27.90
CA GLY A 50 -16.92 2.74 26.98
C GLY A 50 -15.40 2.77 26.77
N GLN A 51 -14.60 2.28 27.72
CA GLN A 51 -13.25 1.84 27.36
C GLN A 51 -13.42 0.57 26.53
N SER A 52 -13.11 0.67 25.23
CA SER A 52 -13.30 -0.40 24.26
C SER A 52 -12.57 -1.67 24.69
N ALA A 53 -13.32 -2.70 25.09
CA ALA A 53 -12.79 -4.02 25.44
C ALA A 53 -12.05 -4.71 24.26
N ALA A 54 -12.16 -4.17 23.04
CA ALA A 54 -11.45 -4.64 21.84
C ALA A 54 -10.03 -4.04 21.69
N ALA A 55 -9.69 -2.95 22.39
CA ALA A 55 -8.39 -2.30 22.29
C ALA A 55 -7.28 -3.05 23.06
N ALA A 56 -7.60 -3.60 24.22
CA ALA A 56 -6.66 -4.41 25.01
C ALA A 56 -6.22 -5.73 24.33
N PRO A 57 -7.12 -6.55 23.74
CA PRO A 57 -6.72 -7.78 23.06
C PRO A 57 -5.92 -7.53 21.79
N SER A 58 -6.19 -6.45 21.03
CA SER A 58 -5.42 -6.10 19.83
C SER A 58 -4.00 -5.61 20.16
N ALA A 59 -3.81 -4.90 21.28
CA ALA A 59 -2.48 -4.50 21.74
C ALA A 59 -1.62 -5.71 22.16
N ALA A 60 -2.19 -6.68 22.87
CA ALA A 60 -1.49 -7.90 23.27
C ALA A 60 -1.17 -8.81 22.06
N GLU A 61 -2.13 -8.95 21.13
CA GLU A 61 -1.94 -9.62 19.83
C GLU A 61 -0.76 -9.00 19.07
N LEU A 62 -0.76 -7.66 18.95
CA LEU A 62 0.31 -6.94 18.25
C LEU A 62 1.66 -7.12 18.93
N ALA A 63 1.75 -7.00 20.26
CA ALA A 63 2.99 -7.15 21.01
C ALA A 63 3.61 -8.55 20.83
N SER A 64 2.80 -9.61 20.97
CA SER A 64 3.26 -10.98 20.73
C SER A 64 3.68 -11.21 19.28
N THR A 65 2.94 -10.67 18.33
CA THR A 65 3.27 -10.77 16.90
C THR A 65 4.59 -10.08 16.58
N LYS A 66 4.85 -8.89 17.14
CA LYS A 66 6.13 -8.18 16.95
C LYS A 66 7.33 -9.04 17.39
N ILE A 67 7.22 -9.76 18.51
CA ILE A 67 8.27 -10.69 18.98
C ILE A 67 8.51 -11.81 17.97
N THR A 68 7.44 -12.43 17.46
CA THR A 68 7.55 -13.47 16.43
C THR A 68 8.20 -12.96 15.15
N LEU A 69 7.80 -11.77 14.68
CA LEU A 69 8.35 -11.16 13.47
C LEU A 69 9.84 -10.84 13.64
N LEU A 70 10.23 -10.23 14.76
CA LEU A 70 11.63 -9.95 15.08
C LEU A 70 12.48 -11.22 15.09
N GLY A 71 11.99 -12.29 15.74
CA GLY A 71 12.69 -13.57 15.80
C GLY A 71 12.85 -14.29 14.45
N ALA A 72 12.10 -13.86 13.42
CA ALA A 72 12.20 -14.42 12.07
C ALA A 72 13.17 -13.66 11.16
N LEU A 73 13.56 -12.43 11.52
CA LEU A 73 14.51 -11.63 10.73
C LEU A 73 15.89 -12.29 10.70
N LYS A 74 16.60 -12.11 9.59
CA LYS A 74 17.99 -12.56 9.46
C LYS A 74 18.92 -11.37 9.30
N HIS A 75 20.09 -11.48 9.90
CA HIS A 75 21.09 -10.43 9.94
C HIS A 75 22.30 -10.87 9.11
N PHE A 76 22.71 -10.05 8.15
CA PHE A 76 23.87 -10.27 7.30
C PHE A 76 24.87 -9.12 7.49
N PRO A 77 25.98 -9.33 8.20
CA PRO A 77 26.99 -8.30 8.37
C PRO A 77 27.71 -8.02 7.04
N ASP A 78 28.24 -6.80 6.92
CA ASP A 78 29.05 -6.34 5.78
C ASP A 78 28.37 -6.45 4.41
N PHE A 79 27.05 -6.22 4.37
CA PHE A 79 26.27 -6.22 3.14
C PHE A 79 25.41 -4.95 3.01
N PRO A 80 25.31 -4.32 1.81
CA PRO A 80 25.99 -4.68 0.56
C PRO A 80 27.47 -4.30 0.52
N ILE A 81 27.95 -3.55 1.51
CA ILE A 81 29.34 -3.13 1.66
C ILE A 81 29.79 -3.30 3.13
N PRO A 82 31.10 -3.38 3.39
CA PRO A 82 31.63 -3.48 4.75
C PRO A 82 31.12 -2.38 5.69
N GLY A 83 30.81 -2.74 6.93
CA GLY A 83 30.30 -1.84 7.96
C GLY A 83 28.78 -1.66 7.97
N ILE A 84 28.04 -2.27 7.05
CA ILE A 84 26.56 -2.25 7.05
C ILE A 84 26.01 -3.57 7.57
N GLN A 85 25.15 -3.50 8.59
CA GLN A 85 24.34 -4.62 9.06
C GLN A 85 23.05 -4.69 8.22
N PHE A 86 22.96 -5.66 7.31
CA PHE A 86 21.75 -5.83 6.50
C PHE A 86 20.73 -6.68 7.25
N ILE A 87 19.48 -6.21 7.27
CA ILE A 87 18.34 -6.92 7.87
C ILE A 87 17.50 -7.50 6.74
N ASP A 88 17.51 -8.83 6.64
CA ASP A 88 16.76 -9.59 5.66
C ASP A 88 15.36 -9.96 6.21
N ILE A 89 14.35 -9.42 5.55
CA ILE A 89 12.93 -9.66 5.83
C ILE A 89 12.37 -10.86 5.08
N LEU A 90 13.10 -11.45 4.12
CA LEU A 90 12.57 -12.51 3.28
C LEU A 90 12.01 -13.71 4.06
N PRO A 91 12.55 -14.11 5.22
CA PRO A 91 11.95 -15.16 6.04
C PRO A 91 10.49 -14.88 6.44
N LEU A 92 10.10 -13.61 6.58
CA LEU A 92 8.70 -13.24 6.90
C LEU A 92 7.71 -13.71 5.84
N PHE A 93 8.16 -13.88 4.59
CA PHE A 93 7.33 -14.29 3.46
C PHE A 93 7.45 -15.78 3.15
N GLN A 94 8.48 -16.46 3.65
CA GLN A 94 8.73 -17.88 3.40
C GLN A 94 7.85 -18.80 4.25
N ASP A 95 7.46 -18.34 5.45
CA ASP A 95 6.51 -19.04 6.30
C ASP A 95 5.12 -18.39 6.16
N PRO A 96 4.08 -19.14 5.69
CA PRO A 96 2.75 -18.60 5.48
C PRO A 96 2.06 -18.15 6.79
N VAL A 97 2.39 -18.75 7.93
CA VAL A 97 1.86 -18.35 9.25
C VAL A 97 2.46 -17.00 9.65
N ILE A 98 3.78 -16.85 9.48
CA ILE A 98 4.47 -15.58 9.78
C ILE A 98 4.01 -14.48 8.82
N HIS A 99 3.84 -14.77 7.53
CA HIS A 99 3.35 -13.80 6.56
C HIS A 99 1.91 -13.35 6.90
N THR A 100 1.05 -14.28 7.32
CA THR A 100 -0.31 -13.93 7.77
C THR A 100 -0.27 -13.04 9.01
N ALA A 101 0.60 -13.35 9.97
CA ALA A 101 0.80 -12.55 11.17
C ALA A 101 1.36 -11.15 10.85
N LEU A 102 2.29 -11.04 9.90
CA LEU A 102 2.81 -9.76 9.39
C LEU A 102 1.68 -8.90 8.84
N LEU A 103 0.86 -9.43 7.93
CA LEU A 103 -0.26 -8.68 7.34
C LEU A 103 -1.26 -8.24 8.41
N ARG A 104 -1.57 -9.11 9.38
CA ARG A 104 -2.44 -8.78 10.50
C ARG A 104 -1.87 -7.65 11.37
N ALA A 105 -0.58 -7.70 11.66
CA ALA A 105 0.08 -6.65 12.42
C ALA A 105 0.09 -5.31 11.67
N LEU A 106 0.32 -5.32 10.36
CA LEU A 106 0.25 -4.12 9.53
C LEU A 106 -1.17 -3.53 9.48
N GLU A 107 -2.22 -4.35 9.44
CA GLU A 107 -3.61 -3.87 9.55
C GLU A 107 -3.88 -3.17 10.89
N LEU A 108 -3.37 -3.74 12.00
CA LEU A 108 -3.50 -3.13 13.31
C LEU A 108 -2.76 -1.79 13.40
N GLN A 109 -1.57 -1.70 12.79
CA GLN A 109 -0.78 -0.46 12.71
C GLN A 109 -1.51 0.65 11.93
N ILE A 110 -2.39 0.31 10.99
CA ILE A 110 -3.15 1.31 10.25
C ILE A 110 -4.11 2.11 11.16
N LEU A 111 -4.54 1.54 12.28
CA LEU A 111 -5.39 2.23 13.25
C LEU A 111 -4.71 3.44 13.88
N GLU A 112 -3.36 3.52 13.83
CA GLU A 112 -2.63 4.71 14.29
C GLU A 112 -2.91 5.94 13.43
N PHE A 113 -3.28 5.77 12.15
CA PHE A 113 -3.72 6.88 11.29
C PHE A 113 -5.15 7.36 11.60
N GLY A 114 -5.85 6.67 12.52
CA GLY A 114 -7.20 6.96 12.99
C GLY A 114 -8.09 5.71 13.02
N GLU A 115 -9.05 5.65 13.94
CA GLU A 115 -9.93 4.47 14.16
C GLU A 115 -10.72 4.02 12.91
N HIS A 116 -10.89 4.92 11.93
CA HIS A 116 -11.54 4.66 10.65
C HIS A 116 -10.66 5.04 9.45
N ALA A 117 -9.35 5.15 9.66
CA ALA A 117 -8.40 5.43 8.61
C ALA A 117 -8.29 4.21 7.70
N LYS A 118 -8.93 4.30 6.54
CA LYS A 118 -8.86 3.30 5.48
C LYS A 118 -8.33 3.97 4.22
N PRO A 119 -7.21 3.51 3.65
CA PRO A 119 -6.73 4.03 2.38
C PRO A 119 -7.61 3.57 1.23
N ASP A 120 -7.77 4.41 0.21
CA ASP A 120 -8.34 4.04 -1.10
C ASP A 120 -7.28 3.37 -1.98
N VAL A 121 -6.00 3.75 -1.76
CA VAL A 121 -4.85 3.28 -2.52
C VAL A 121 -3.70 2.95 -1.57
N VAL A 122 -3.11 1.77 -1.73
CA VAL A 122 -1.81 1.42 -1.16
C VAL A 122 -0.77 1.57 -2.25
N VAL A 123 0.20 2.46 -2.03
CA VAL A 123 1.33 2.67 -2.91
C VAL A 123 2.53 1.91 -2.38
N GLY A 124 3.02 0.92 -3.12
CA GLY A 124 4.26 0.20 -2.76
C GLY A 124 5.48 0.79 -3.47
N LEU A 125 6.64 0.77 -2.82
CA LEU A 125 7.92 1.12 -3.47
C LEU A 125 8.64 -0.10 -4.03
N ASP A 126 9.27 0.09 -5.20
CA ASP A 126 10.08 -0.94 -5.86
C ASP A 126 11.37 -1.21 -5.05
N ALA A 127 11.70 -2.46 -4.71
CA ALA A 127 10.96 -3.70 -5.01
C ALA A 127 10.21 -4.27 -3.80
N ARG A 128 10.69 -3.98 -2.58
CA ARG A 128 10.34 -4.77 -1.40
C ARG A 128 8.97 -4.38 -0.82
N GLY A 129 8.53 -3.15 -1.03
CA GLY A 129 7.12 -2.77 -0.86
C GLY A 129 6.15 -3.63 -1.68
N PHE A 130 6.59 -4.28 -2.77
CA PHE A 130 5.74 -5.17 -3.58
C PHE A 130 5.56 -6.57 -2.97
N LEU A 131 6.40 -6.96 -2.00
CA LEU A 131 6.31 -8.27 -1.36
C LEU A 131 5.03 -8.39 -0.51
N PHE A 132 4.56 -7.28 0.05
CA PHE A 132 3.38 -7.25 0.93
C PHE A 132 2.33 -6.21 0.55
N GLY A 133 2.70 -5.15 -0.18
CA GLY A 133 1.79 -4.06 -0.55
C GLY A 133 0.51 -4.53 -1.24
N PRO A 134 0.56 -5.40 -2.26
CA PRO A 134 -0.64 -5.94 -2.91
C PRO A 134 -1.53 -6.75 -1.95
N SER A 135 -0.92 -7.59 -1.11
CA SER A 135 -1.63 -8.41 -0.13
C SER A 135 -2.30 -7.56 0.95
N LEU A 136 -1.62 -6.51 1.42
CA LEU A 136 -2.18 -5.55 2.37
C LEU A 136 -3.33 -4.75 1.73
N ALA A 137 -3.15 -4.25 0.50
CA ALA A 137 -4.20 -3.56 -0.24
C ALA A 137 -5.47 -4.43 -0.40
N LEU A 138 -5.28 -5.70 -0.74
CA LEU A 138 -6.38 -6.65 -0.87
C LEU A 138 -7.16 -6.82 0.44
N ARG A 139 -6.45 -7.01 1.56
CA ARG A 139 -7.08 -7.16 2.88
C ARG A 139 -7.81 -5.91 3.33
N LEU A 140 -7.27 -4.75 2.98
CA LEU A 140 -7.91 -3.46 3.22
C LEU A 140 -9.01 -3.15 2.20
N ASN A 141 -9.27 -3.97 1.19
CA ASN A 141 -10.18 -3.63 0.09
C ASN A 141 -9.87 -2.21 -0.47
N ALA A 142 -8.59 -2.01 -0.80
CA ALA A 142 -8.00 -0.82 -1.41
C ALA A 142 -7.34 -1.23 -2.75
N SER A 143 -7.14 -0.26 -3.63
CA SER A 143 -6.33 -0.49 -4.84
C SER A 143 -4.85 -0.52 -4.52
N PHE A 144 -4.05 -1.19 -5.36
CA PHE A 144 -2.59 -1.19 -5.25
C PHE A 144 -1.97 -0.46 -6.44
N VAL A 145 -0.99 0.41 -6.17
CA VAL A 145 -0.25 1.15 -7.20
C VAL A 145 1.26 1.01 -6.95
N PRO A 146 2.05 0.57 -7.95
CA PRO A 146 3.49 0.50 -7.80
C PRO A 146 4.16 1.85 -8.12
N VAL A 147 5.14 2.23 -7.29
CA VAL A 147 6.17 3.23 -7.63
C VAL A 147 7.41 2.47 -8.08
N ARG A 148 7.91 2.76 -9.28
CA ARG A 148 9.06 2.04 -9.86
C ARG A 148 10.18 2.96 -10.28
N LYS A 149 11.39 2.40 -10.35
CA LYS A 149 12.54 3.12 -10.93
C LYS A 149 12.27 3.48 -12.39
N THR A 150 12.94 4.52 -12.87
CA THR A 150 12.75 5.03 -14.22
C THR A 150 12.95 3.97 -15.31
N GLY A 151 12.07 3.98 -16.31
CA GLY A 151 12.11 3.05 -17.44
C GLY A 151 11.49 1.68 -17.16
N LYS A 152 10.88 1.47 -15.99
CA LYS A 152 10.19 0.22 -15.64
C LYS A 152 8.66 0.29 -15.74
N MET A 153 8.10 1.48 -15.96
CA MET A 153 6.66 1.70 -16.15
C MET A 153 6.34 1.92 -17.63
N PRO A 154 5.28 1.30 -18.18
CA PRO A 154 4.78 1.62 -19.50
C PRO A 154 3.87 2.86 -19.47
N GLY A 155 3.79 3.58 -20.58
CA GLY A 155 2.88 4.73 -20.75
C GLY A 155 3.33 6.00 -20.01
N PRO A 156 2.48 7.05 -20.02
CA PRO A 156 2.77 8.33 -19.36
C PRO A 156 2.93 8.19 -17.84
N CYS A 157 3.91 8.88 -17.28
CA CYS A 157 4.25 8.81 -15.86
C CYS A 157 4.60 10.19 -15.29
N VAL A 158 4.15 10.45 -14.06
CA VAL A 158 4.76 11.47 -13.20
C VAL A 158 6.08 10.96 -12.65
N THR A 159 7.01 11.88 -12.37
CA THR A 159 8.39 11.55 -11.96
C THR A 159 8.79 12.37 -10.74
N ALA A 160 9.53 11.75 -9.83
CA ALA A 160 10.09 12.41 -8.65
C ALA A 160 11.55 11.97 -8.46
N ALA A 161 12.42 12.95 -8.25
CA ALA A 161 13.83 12.73 -7.95
C ALA A 161 14.02 12.26 -6.50
N TYR A 162 15.03 11.43 -6.27
CA TYR A 162 15.56 11.14 -4.95
C TYR A 162 17.09 11.07 -4.99
N GLU A 163 17.70 11.48 -3.88
CA GLU A 163 19.15 11.50 -3.74
C GLU A 163 19.68 10.12 -3.32
N LYS A 164 20.73 9.69 -4.00
CA LYS A 164 21.61 8.60 -3.57
C LYS A 164 22.89 9.20 -2.98
N GLU A 165 23.74 8.34 -2.41
CA GLU A 165 25.07 8.73 -1.94
C GLU A 165 25.91 9.37 -3.06
N TYR A 166 25.78 8.87 -4.29
CA TYR A 166 26.41 9.44 -5.47
C TYR A 166 25.36 9.61 -6.59
N GLY A 167 24.80 10.81 -6.67
CA GLY A 167 23.92 11.23 -7.76
C GLY A 167 22.43 11.19 -7.45
N THR A 168 21.64 11.50 -8.46
CA THR A 168 20.18 11.54 -8.42
C THR A 168 19.63 10.37 -9.22
N ASP A 169 18.60 9.71 -8.68
CA ASP A 169 17.79 8.75 -9.42
C ASP A 169 16.31 9.16 -9.32
N PHE A 170 15.46 8.48 -10.07
CA PHE A 170 14.09 8.93 -10.30
C PHE A 170 13.12 7.76 -10.15
N PHE A 171 12.10 8.00 -9.34
CA PHE A 171 10.92 7.15 -9.24
C PHE A 171 9.81 7.67 -10.16
N GLN A 172 9.04 6.74 -10.70
CA GLN A 172 7.93 6.98 -11.61
C GLN A 172 6.67 6.28 -11.11
N MET A 173 5.54 6.94 -11.32
CA MET A 173 4.19 6.41 -11.12
C MET A 173 3.35 6.75 -12.35
N GLN A 174 2.56 5.81 -12.84
CA GLN A 174 1.71 6.02 -14.01
C GLN A 174 0.71 7.15 -13.77
N GLU A 175 0.49 7.97 -14.79
CA GLU A 175 -0.57 8.97 -14.77
C GLU A 175 -1.94 8.29 -14.58
N GLY A 176 -2.78 8.87 -13.72
CA GLY A 176 -4.10 8.33 -13.41
C GLY A 176 -4.12 7.10 -12.50
N ALA A 177 -2.95 6.59 -12.07
CA ALA A 177 -2.87 5.49 -11.11
C ALA A 177 -3.45 5.87 -9.75
N VAL A 178 -3.27 7.13 -9.36
CA VAL A 178 -3.96 7.78 -8.24
C VAL A 178 -4.87 8.86 -8.82
N LYS A 179 -6.11 8.92 -8.36
CA LYS A 179 -7.08 9.95 -8.72
C LYS A 179 -7.11 11.06 -7.66
N PRO A 180 -7.39 12.31 -8.05
CA PRO A 180 -7.51 13.41 -7.10
C PRO A 180 -8.47 13.10 -5.93
N GLY A 181 -8.04 13.41 -4.71
CA GLY A 181 -8.81 13.21 -3.48
C GLY A 181 -8.80 11.79 -2.90
N GLN A 182 -8.17 10.81 -3.57
CA GLN A 182 -8.01 9.47 -2.98
C GLN A 182 -7.03 9.50 -1.81
N LYS A 183 -7.37 8.82 -0.71
CA LYS A 183 -6.49 8.63 0.44
C LYS A 183 -5.45 7.57 0.13
N VAL A 184 -4.19 7.93 0.23
CA VAL A 184 -3.07 7.08 -0.14
C VAL A 184 -2.21 6.73 1.06
N LEU A 185 -2.00 5.44 1.29
CA LEU A 185 -0.99 4.92 2.21
C LEU A 185 0.24 4.49 1.40
N VAL A 186 1.39 5.08 1.69
CA VAL A 186 2.66 4.63 1.09
C VAL A 186 3.29 3.56 1.99
N VAL A 187 3.73 2.45 1.38
CA VAL A 187 4.35 1.33 2.10
C VAL A 187 5.69 0.96 1.48
N ASP A 188 6.65 0.65 2.34
CA ASP A 188 7.90 0.00 1.96
C ASP A 188 8.37 -0.89 3.12
N ASP A 189 9.38 -1.71 2.88
CA ASP A 189 9.85 -2.59 3.92
C ASP A 189 10.66 -1.88 5.01
N ILE A 190 11.59 -1.01 4.64
CA ILE A 190 12.49 -0.33 5.57
C ILE A 190 12.58 1.16 5.25
N ILE A 191 12.46 2.00 6.28
CA ILE A 191 12.89 3.40 6.20
C ILE A 191 14.32 3.58 6.73
N ALA A 192 15.21 3.98 5.83
CA ALA A 192 16.60 4.38 6.14
C ALA A 192 16.72 5.91 6.16
N THR A 193 17.19 6.52 5.07
CA THR A 193 17.34 7.99 4.96
C THR A 193 16.05 8.73 4.61
N GLY A 194 14.96 8.01 4.32
CA GLY A 194 13.65 8.58 3.96
C GLY A 194 13.51 9.12 2.52
N GLY A 195 14.59 9.18 1.74
CA GLY A 195 14.58 9.79 0.40
C GLY A 195 13.61 9.12 -0.59
N SER A 196 13.58 7.79 -0.64
CA SER A 196 12.67 7.04 -1.52
C SER A 196 11.21 7.27 -1.16
N ALA A 197 10.89 7.24 0.15
CA ALA A 197 9.55 7.47 0.65
C ALA A 197 9.09 8.92 0.37
N ALA A 198 9.95 9.91 0.58
CA ALA A 198 9.66 11.30 0.23
C ALA A 198 9.34 11.48 -1.27
N ALA A 199 10.10 10.82 -2.15
CA ALA A 199 9.82 10.82 -3.58
C ALA A 199 8.47 10.16 -3.92
N ALA A 200 8.13 9.04 -3.28
CA ALA A 200 6.82 8.41 -3.43
C ALA A 200 5.67 9.35 -2.97
N GLY A 201 5.82 10.02 -1.83
CA GLY A 201 4.87 11.03 -1.37
C GLY A 201 4.72 12.22 -2.33
N SER A 202 5.81 12.64 -2.97
CA SER A 202 5.78 13.66 -4.02
C SER A 202 4.96 13.21 -5.24
N LEU A 203 5.15 11.97 -5.71
CA LEU A 203 4.37 11.40 -6.82
C LEU A 203 2.87 11.37 -6.50
N VAL A 204 2.51 10.98 -5.27
CA VAL A 204 1.12 10.99 -4.78
C VAL A 204 0.53 12.41 -4.85
N LYS A 205 1.26 13.40 -4.32
CA LYS A 205 0.83 14.81 -4.34
C LYS A 205 0.70 15.35 -5.78
N GLN A 206 1.61 14.99 -6.69
CA GLN A 206 1.54 15.39 -8.10
C GLN A 206 0.28 14.88 -8.81
N LEU A 207 -0.21 13.69 -8.45
CA LEU A 207 -1.46 13.12 -8.98
C LEU A 207 -2.72 13.61 -8.24
N GLY A 208 -2.58 14.50 -7.25
CA GLY A 208 -3.68 15.04 -6.46
C GLY A 208 -4.19 14.09 -5.36
N GLY A 209 -3.46 13.03 -5.04
CA GLY A 209 -3.79 12.14 -3.93
C GLY A 209 -3.59 12.80 -2.57
N GLU A 210 -4.42 12.41 -1.60
CA GLU A 210 -4.28 12.81 -0.20
C GLU A 210 -3.38 11.80 0.52
N LEU A 211 -2.14 12.19 0.77
CA LEU A 211 -1.19 11.31 1.47
C LEU A 211 -1.61 11.15 2.94
N MET A 212 -2.14 9.98 3.27
CA MET A 212 -2.56 9.61 4.63
C MET A 212 -1.35 9.39 5.54
N GLY A 213 -0.30 8.78 5.01
CA GLY A 213 0.94 8.55 5.73
C GLY A 213 1.83 7.50 5.10
N TYR A 214 2.84 7.10 5.87
CA TYR A 214 3.81 6.07 5.52
C TYR A 214 3.77 4.92 6.53
N LEU A 215 3.76 3.68 6.04
CA LEU A 215 3.83 2.48 6.88
C LEU A 215 5.03 1.61 6.45
N PHE A 216 5.95 1.38 7.38
CA PHE A 216 7.13 0.54 7.16
C PHE A 216 7.12 -0.70 8.05
N ILE A 217 7.77 -1.77 7.60
CA ILE A 217 8.01 -2.94 8.48
C ILE A 217 9.10 -2.59 9.49
N LEU A 218 10.21 -2.00 9.05
CA LEU A 218 11.35 -1.64 9.88
C LEU A 218 11.72 -0.15 9.73
N GLU A 219 12.32 0.40 10.77
CA GLU A 219 13.02 1.68 10.75
C GLU A 219 14.43 1.53 11.27
N ILE A 220 15.37 2.29 10.69
CA ILE A 220 16.74 2.46 11.17
C ILE A 220 16.83 3.85 11.83
N PRO A 221 16.63 3.98 13.16
CA PRO A 221 16.36 5.27 13.79
C PRO A 221 17.52 6.27 13.66
N PHE A 222 18.77 5.80 13.73
CA PHE A 222 19.95 6.66 13.69
C PHE A 222 20.16 7.38 12.35
N LEU A 223 19.52 6.92 11.28
CA LEU A 223 19.54 7.57 9.96
C LEU A 223 18.53 8.72 9.83
N ASN A 224 17.69 8.95 10.84
CA ASN A 224 16.73 10.05 10.92
C ASN A 224 15.82 10.18 9.68
N GLY A 225 15.40 9.06 9.08
CA GLY A 225 14.66 9.05 7.83
C GLY A 225 13.35 9.84 7.86
N ARG A 226 12.64 9.82 9.00
CA ARG A 226 11.40 10.58 9.21
C ARG A 226 11.55 12.08 8.98
N SER A 227 12.75 12.64 9.16
CA SER A 227 13.02 14.08 8.95
C SER A 227 12.77 14.53 7.51
N LYS A 228 12.84 13.63 6.52
CA LYS A 228 12.58 13.93 5.11
C LYS A 228 11.11 13.82 4.71
N LEU A 229 10.22 13.48 5.63
CA LEU A 229 8.81 13.18 5.33
C LEU A 229 7.85 14.34 5.66
N ASP A 230 8.36 15.57 5.79
CA ASP A 230 7.58 16.80 5.96
C ASP A 230 6.57 16.76 7.13
N GLY A 231 6.87 16.01 8.20
CA GLY A 231 5.95 15.84 9.33
C GLY A 231 4.69 15.02 9.03
N VAL A 232 4.63 14.37 7.86
CA VAL A 232 3.57 13.42 7.53
C VAL A 232 3.64 12.22 8.48
N GLN A 233 2.47 11.77 8.94
CA GLN A 233 2.38 10.65 9.87
C GLN A 233 3.11 9.42 9.32
N THR A 234 4.00 8.86 10.14
CA THR A 234 4.84 7.73 9.79
C THR A 234 4.78 6.69 10.89
N VAL A 235 4.42 5.48 10.51
CA VAL A 235 4.21 4.34 11.40
C VAL A 235 5.16 3.23 11.01
N THR A 236 5.79 2.61 12.00
CA THR A 236 6.78 1.53 11.82
C THR A 236 6.37 0.35 12.68
N LEU A 237 6.30 -0.84 12.07
CA LEU A 237 5.87 -2.03 12.79
C LEU A 237 6.94 -2.47 13.81
N LEU A 238 8.19 -2.51 13.36
CA LEU A 238 9.35 -2.96 14.11
C LEU A 238 10.39 -1.83 14.15
N GLU A 239 11.03 -1.69 15.29
CA GLU A 239 12.19 -0.80 15.49
C GLU A 239 13.38 -1.69 15.83
N THR A 240 14.55 -1.33 15.30
CA THR A 240 15.81 -2.03 15.56
C THR A 240 16.89 -1.01 15.90
N ASP A 241 17.65 -1.30 16.95
CA ASP A 241 18.73 -0.44 17.44
C ASP A 241 20.07 -0.72 16.73
N GLU A 242 20.09 -1.69 15.82
CA GLU A 242 21.28 -2.20 15.12
C GLU A 242 21.46 -1.61 13.71
#